data_AF-A0A9X1YJA3-F1
#
_entry.id   AF-A0A9X1YJA3-F1
#
_cell.length_a   1.000
_cell.length_b   1.000
_cell.length_c   1.000
_cell.angle_alpha   90.00
_cell.angle_beta   90.00
_cell.angle_gamma   90.00
#
_symmetry.space_group_name_H-M   'P 1'
#
loop_
_entity.id
_entity.type
_entity.pdbx_description
1 polymer ?
#
loop_
_entity_poly.entity_id
_entity_poly.type
_entity_poly.pdbx_seq_one_letter_code
_entity_poly.pdbx_strand_id
1 'polypeptide(L)'
;MSPLQRLRIEKAAADCGFEMTPVDHDGGLKLRSARFPESLLVCLRDEDSFDISTTTAALLDGVDGAGAVTVHGWGALYDVLRQAAAHARTLPNRVADAFRRGTAGLPKTTEAERVVVQRVGQNLFRAALLDYWQGRCSVTGLEVSELLRASHIKPWAACDSDDERLDVFNGLLLAPHVDALFDGGWISFADDGRVLIAGALNNDSRTRLSVQAQWCVSPLRTEHRAYLEFHRQHEFRGAD
;
A
#
# COMPACT_ATOMS: atom_id res chain seq x y z
N MET A 1 26.46 -2.92 22.07
CA MET A 1 26.16 -4.01 21.11
C MET A 1 27.43 -4.81 20.84
N SER A 2 27.38 -6.14 20.96
CA SER A 2 28.52 -7.01 20.65
C SER A 2 28.68 -7.21 19.12
N PRO A 3 29.87 -7.63 18.64
CA PRO A 3 30.07 -7.94 17.22
C PRO A 3 29.10 -8.99 16.68
N LEU A 4 28.76 -10.00 17.50
CA LEU A 4 27.83 -11.06 17.12
C LEU A 4 26.39 -10.54 17.03
N GLN A 5 25.97 -9.67 17.93
CA GLN A 5 24.66 -9.01 17.87
C GLN A 5 24.55 -8.13 16.64
N ARG A 6 25.59 -7.35 16.33
CA ARG A 6 25.66 -6.54 15.11
C ARG A 6 25.48 -7.40 13.86
N LEU A 7 26.29 -8.45 13.70
CA LEU A 7 26.23 -9.34 12.54
C LEU A 7 24.84 -9.95 12.35
N ARG A 8 24.15 -10.28 13.45
CA ARG A 8 22.81 -10.86 13.41
C ARG A 8 21.75 -9.85 12.95
N ILE A 9 21.86 -8.58 13.37
CA ILE A 9 21.01 -7.49 12.86
C ILE A 9 21.29 -7.23 11.38
N GLU A 10 22.56 -7.17 10.97
CA GLU A 10 22.96 -6.98 9.56
C GLU A 10 22.38 -8.09 8.67
N LYS A 11 22.46 -9.35 9.12
CA LYS A 11 21.87 -10.48 8.43
C LYS A 11 20.35 -10.35 8.31
N ALA A 12 19.66 -10.05 9.41
CA ALA A 12 18.21 -9.88 9.42
C ALA A 12 17.74 -8.76 8.47
N ALA A 13 18.48 -7.64 8.47
CA ALA A 13 18.23 -6.51 7.59
C ALA A 13 18.36 -6.91 6.11
N ALA A 14 19.47 -7.56 5.74
CA ALA A 14 19.71 -8.01 4.38
C ALA A 14 18.64 -9.00 3.90
N ASP A 15 18.28 -9.98 4.74
CA ASP A 15 17.26 -11.00 4.43
C ASP A 15 15.86 -10.38 4.22
N CYS A 16 15.60 -9.18 4.77
CA CYS A 16 14.33 -8.46 4.63
C CYS A 16 14.33 -7.39 3.52
N GLY A 17 15.47 -7.11 2.88
CA GLY A 17 15.60 -6.12 1.81
C GLY A 17 16.18 -4.77 2.22
N PHE A 18 16.90 -4.70 3.34
CA PHE A 18 17.81 -3.60 3.70
C PHE A 18 19.25 -4.07 3.52
N GLU A 19 19.63 -4.31 2.26
CA GLU A 19 20.86 -5.01 1.87
C GLU A 19 22.13 -4.14 1.88
N MET A 20 22.00 -2.82 2.01
CA MET A 20 23.18 -1.96 2.08
C MET A 20 23.86 -2.09 3.44
N THR A 21 25.19 -1.96 3.46
CA THR A 21 25.98 -1.97 4.71
C THR A 21 25.42 -0.95 5.70
N PRO A 22 25.00 -1.41 6.91
CA PRO A 22 24.48 -0.51 7.93
C PRO A 22 25.52 0.48 8.42
N VAL A 23 25.06 1.69 8.73
CA VAL A 23 25.91 2.79 9.22
C VAL A 23 25.59 3.02 10.69
N ASP A 24 26.61 3.18 11.51
CA ASP A 24 26.43 3.57 12.91
C ASP A 24 25.80 4.97 12.99
N HIS A 25 24.69 5.08 13.71
CA HIS A 25 23.95 6.32 13.87
C HIS A 25 23.20 6.31 15.19
N ASP A 26 23.30 7.37 15.99
CA ASP A 26 22.58 7.55 17.26
C ASP A 26 22.59 6.32 18.20
N GLY A 27 23.74 5.64 18.29
CA GLY A 27 23.90 4.47 19.17
C GLY A 27 23.29 3.17 18.63
N GLY A 28 22.78 3.17 17.41
CA GLY A 28 22.24 2.00 16.70
C GLY A 28 22.77 1.85 15.28
N LEU A 29 22.12 0.96 14.53
CA LEU A 29 22.43 0.66 13.14
C LEU A 29 21.37 1.23 12.21
N LYS A 30 21.79 2.13 11.32
CA LYS A 30 20.97 2.65 10.24
C LYS A 30 20.95 1.69 9.07
N LEU A 31 19.82 1.02 8.87
CA LEU A 31 19.53 0.06 7.81
C LEU A 31 19.03 0.80 6.56
N ARG A 32 19.52 0.40 5.37
CA ARG A 32 19.22 1.07 4.10
C ARG A 32 19.09 0.04 2.97
N SER A 33 18.40 0.40 1.90
CA SER A 33 18.27 -0.41 0.70
C SER A 33 18.72 0.36 -0.54
N ALA A 34 19.22 -0.34 -1.56
CA ALA A 34 19.43 0.27 -2.87
C ALA A 34 18.12 0.42 -3.64
N ARG A 35 17.04 -0.24 -3.19
CA ARG A 35 15.73 -0.26 -3.85
C ARG A 35 14.81 0.87 -3.40
N PHE A 36 15.09 1.46 -2.23
CA PHE A 36 14.28 2.50 -1.63
C PHE A 36 15.11 3.40 -0.69
N PRO A 37 14.85 4.72 -0.65
CA PRO A 37 15.69 5.68 0.07
C PRO A 37 15.41 5.74 1.59
N GLU A 38 14.29 5.20 2.06
CA GLU A 38 13.97 5.22 3.48
C GLU A 38 14.92 4.31 4.25
N SER A 39 15.12 4.69 5.51
CA SER A 39 15.99 3.98 6.42
C SER A 39 15.27 3.70 7.73
N LEU A 40 15.66 2.60 8.34
CA LEU A 40 15.32 2.30 9.73
C LEU A 40 16.56 2.50 10.59
N LEU A 41 16.37 2.97 11.81
CA LEU A 41 17.39 2.92 12.85
C LEU A 41 17.01 1.80 13.81
N VAL A 42 17.90 0.85 14.03
CA VAL A 42 17.72 -0.24 15.00
C VAL A 42 18.71 -0.07 16.14
N CYS A 43 18.21 0.20 17.33
CA CYS A 43 18.97 0.33 18.57
C CYS A 43 18.72 -0.90 19.45
N LEU A 44 19.79 -1.60 19.82
CA LEU A 44 19.71 -2.70 20.77
C LEU A 44 19.76 -2.14 22.20
N ARG A 45 18.70 -2.38 22.97
CA ARG A 45 18.55 -1.88 24.35
C ARG A 45 19.09 -2.88 25.38
N ASP A 46 18.80 -4.16 25.15
CA ASP A 46 19.06 -5.28 26.06
C ASP A 46 19.65 -6.46 25.26
N GLU A 47 19.61 -7.70 25.75
CA GLU A 47 20.10 -8.86 24.98
C GLU A 47 19.23 -9.20 23.75
N ASP A 48 17.92 -8.93 23.82
CA ASP A 48 16.93 -9.27 22.80
C ASP A 48 15.83 -8.21 22.62
N SER A 49 16.03 -7.00 23.12
CA SER A 49 15.09 -5.88 23.03
C SER A 49 15.60 -4.82 22.05
N PHE A 50 14.76 -4.45 21.09
CA PHE A 50 15.12 -3.58 19.97
C PHE A 50 14.17 -2.38 19.89
N ASP A 51 14.74 -1.18 19.93
CA ASP A 51 14.06 0.05 19.54
C ASP A 51 14.29 0.28 18.05
N ILE A 52 13.21 0.37 17.28
CA ILE A 52 13.24 0.56 15.82
C ILE A 52 12.55 1.87 15.53
N SER A 53 13.25 2.81 14.88
CA SER A 53 12.67 4.09 14.47
C SER A 53 12.88 4.38 12.99
N THR A 54 12.04 5.26 12.45
CA THR A 54 12.06 5.65 11.05
C THR A 54 11.73 7.13 10.90
N THR A 55 12.27 7.75 9.85
CA THR A 55 11.89 9.10 9.44
C THR A 55 10.54 9.13 8.74
N THR A 56 10.06 7.97 8.27
CA THR A 56 8.80 7.84 7.53
C THR A 56 7.86 6.93 8.30
N ALA A 57 6.98 7.51 9.12
CA ALA A 57 6.10 6.76 10.03
C ALA A 57 5.28 5.65 9.32
N ALA A 58 4.91 5.86 8.06
CA ALA A 58 4.20 4.88 7.22
C ALA A 58 4.95 3.54 6.98
N LEU A 59 6.25 3.47 7.31
CA LEU A 59 7.02 2.21 7.25
C LEU A 59 6.70 1.27 8.41
N LEU A 60 6.32 1.80 9.56
CA LEU A 60 6.05 1.02 10.77
C LEU A 60 4.55 1.06 11.05
N ASP A 61 3.98 -0.11 11.23
CA ASP A 61 2.54 -0.27 11.36
C ASP A 61 2.15 -0.44 12.83
N GLY A 62 1.00 0.12 13.23
CA GLY A 62 0.44 -0.15 14.57
C GLY A 62 1.18 0.48 15.75
N VAL A 63 1.88 1.61 15.55
CA VAL A 63 2.52 2.38 16.61
C VAL A 63 2.00 3.80 16.60
N ASP A 64 1.64 4.32 17.78
CA ASP A 64 0.93 5.58 18.06
C ASP A 64 1.59 6.84 17.44
N GLY A 65 1.57 6.97 16.12
CA GLY A 65 2.00 8.15 15.37
C GLY A 65 3.47 8.55 15.50
N ALA A 66 4.28 7.82 16.27
CA ALA A 66 5.62 8.27 16.68
C ALA A 66 6.78 7.80 15.76
N GLY A 67 6.50 6.98 14.73
CA GLY A 67 7.55 6.47 13.84
C GLY A 67 8.62 5.63 14.57
N ALA A 68 8.28 5.04 15.70
CA ALA A 68 9.16 4.18 16.48
C ALA A 68 8.37 3.06 17.15
N VAL A 69 8.96 1.87 17.25
CA VAL A 69 8.40 0.67 17.92
C VAL A 69 9.49 -0.03 18.72
N THR A 70 9.13 -0.59 19.86
CA THR A 70 9.99 -1.48 20.64
C THR A 70 9.50 -2.91 20.49
N VAL A 71 10.39 -3.84 20.15
CA VAL A 71 10.07 -5.26 20.01
C VAL A 71 11.03 -6.13 20.81
N HIS A 72 10.52 -7.26 21.28
CA HIS A 72 11.29 -8.25 22.03
C HIS A 72 11.44 -9.54 21.22
N GLY A 73 12.68 -10.04 21.17
CA GLY A 73 13.04 -11.25 20.46
C GLY A 73 13.33 -11.02 18.98
N TRP A 74 14.18 -11.88 18.44
CA TRP A 74 14.62 -11.81 17.04
C TRP A 74 13.48 -12.01 16.04
N GLY A 75 12.49 -12.88 16.33
CA GLY A 75 11.36 -13.12 15.44
C GLY A 75 10.57 -11.83 15.17
N ALA A 76 10.23 -11.09 16.23
CA ALA A 76 9.51 -9.82 16.12
C ALA A 76 10.31 -8.77 15.34
N LEU A 77 11.64 -8.71 15.52
CA LEU A 77 12.50 -7.86 14.69
C LEU A 77 12.38 -8.21 13.20
N TYR A 78 12.43 -9.49 12.84
CA TYR A 78 12.29 -9.92 11.44
C TYR A 78 10.94 -9.51 10.84
N ASP A 79 9.86 -9.67 11.60
CA ASP A 79 8.52 -9.32 11.12
C ASP A 79 8.40 -7.82 10.84
N VAL A 80 8.90 -6.98 11.75
CA VAL A 80 8.93 -5.51 11.55
C VAL A 80 9.79 -5.13 10.35
N LEU A 81 10.99 -5.70 10.19
CA LEU A 81 11.87 -5.39 9.06
C LEU A 81 11.24 -5.79 7.72
N ARG A 82 10.64 -6.98 7.65
CA ARG A 82 9.96 -7.47 6.43
C ARG A 82 8.80 -6.56 6.06
N GLN A 83 8.00 -6.19 7.06
CA GLN A 83 6.86 -5.30 6.88
C GLN A 83 7.31 -3.91 6.42
N ALA A 84 8.29 -3.33 7.08
CA ALA A 84 8.82 -2.01 6.72
C ALA A 84 9.44 -1.99 5.33
N ALA A 85 10.15 -3.04 4.92
CA ALA A 85 10.70 -3.12 3.56
C ALA A 85 9.59 -3.26 2.50
N ALA A 86 8.49 -3.96 2.82
CA ALA A 86 7.32 -4.03 1.94
C ALA A 86 6.69 -2.65 1.77
N HIS A 87 6.42 -1.93 2.87
CA HIS A 87 5.89 -0.57 2.82
C HIS A 87 6.84 0.39 2.12
N ALA A 88 8.13 0.28 2.37
CA ALA A 88 9.12 1.12 1.72
C ALA A 88 9.09 0.95 0.21
N ARG A 89 8.89 -0.26 -0.32
CA ARG A 89 8.78 -0.48 -1.77
C ARG A 89 7.54 0.15 -2.38
N THR A 90 6.48 0.30 -1.60
CA THR A 90 5.15 0.72 -2.09
C THR A 90 4.77 2.14 -1.68
N LEU A 91 5.62 2.85 -0.91
CA LEU A 91 5.36 4.22 -0.47
C LEU A 91 4.97 5.15 -1.64
N PRO A 92 3.98 6.05 -1.43
CA PRO A 92 3.58 7.03 -2.42
C PRO A 92 4.78 7.92 -2.83
N ASN A 93 4.73 8.44 -4.06
CA ASN A 93 5.77 9.20 -4.78
C ASN A 93 6.71 8.38 -5.69
N ARG A 94 6.94 7.09 -5.45
CA ARG A 94 7.86 6.33 -6.35
C ARG A 94 7.24 5.96 -7.68
N VAL A 95 5.98 5.54 -7.65
CA VAL A 95 5.21 5.25 -8.85
C VAL A 95 5.03 6.54 -9.66
N ALA A 96 4.74 7.64 -8.97
CA ALA A 96 4.64 8.97 -9.56
C ALA A 96 5.98 9.46 -10.14
N ASP A 97 7.11 9.22 -9.47
CA ASP A 97 8.44 9.52 -10.00
C ASP A 97 8.80 8.66 -11.22
N ALA A 98 8.50 7.37 -11.18
CA ALA A 98 8.71 6.47 -12.32
C ALA A 98 7.88 6.91 -13.51
N PHE A 99 6.64 7.34 -13.27
CA PHE A 99 5.77 7.92 -14.27
C PHE A 99 6.30 9.25 -14.82
N ARG A 100 6.73 10.19 -13.95
CA ARG A 100 7.36 11.45 -14.36
C ARG A 100 8.56 11.19 -15.25
N ARG A 101 9.46 10.26 -14.88
CA ARG A 101 10.61 9.86 -15.71
C ARG A 101 10.20 9.23 -17.04
N GLY A 102 9.25 8.30 -17.01
CA GLY A 102 8.78 7.58 -18.19
C GLY A 102 7.99 8.45 -19.18
N THR A 103 7.42 9.56 -18.72
CA THR A 103 6.60 10.48 -19.54
C THR A 103 7.27 11.83 -19.83
N ALA A 104 8.46 12.11 -19.27
CA ALA A 104 9.15 13.40 -19.41
C ALA A 104 9.43 13.80 -20.87
N GLY A 105 9.63 12.82 -21.75
CA GLY A 105 9.86 13.04 -23.18
C GLY A 105 8.61 12.91 -24.06
N LEU A 106 7.44 12.63 -23.47
CA LEU A 106 6.21 12.47 -24.23
C LEU A 106 5.51 13.82 -24.39
N PRO A 107 5.14 14.22 -25.61
CA PRO A 107 4.26 15.36 -25.80
C PRO A 107 2.92 15.09 -25.10
N LYS A 108 2.30 16.14 -24.55
CA LYS A 108 1.03 16.07 -23.77
C LYS A 108 -0.07 16.93 -24.40
N THR A 109 0.08 17.26 -25.68
CA THR A 109 -0.73 18.30 -26.35
C THR A 109 -1.92 17.71 -27.10
N THR A 110 -1.84 16.46 -27.56
CA THR A 110 -2.91 15.80 -28.30
C THR A 110 -3.68 14.77 -27.47
N GLU A 111 -4.92 14.47 -27.88
CA GLU A 111 -5.74 13.43 -27.23
C GLU A 111 -5.08 12.05 -27.31
N ALA A 112 -4.48 11.71 -28.46
CA ALA A 112 -3.76 10.45 -28.64
C ALA A 112 -2.58 10.32 -27.67
N GLU A 113 -1.85 11.40 -27.42
CA GLU A 113 -0.77 11.45 -26.44
C GLU A 113 -1.27 11.30 -25.01
N ARG A 114 -2.39 11.93 -24.66
CA ARG A 114 -3.01 11.79 -23.33
C ARG A 114 -3.41 10.34 -23.04
N VAL A 115 -3.91 9.62 -24.06
CA VAL A 115 -4.24 8.19 -23.94
C VAL A 115 -2.98 7.35 -23.68
N VAL A 116 -1.87 7.63 -24.38
CA VAL A 116 -0.60 6.93 -24.16
C VAL A 116 -0.08 7.17 -22.75
N VAL A 117 -0.07 8.43 -22.30
CA VAL A 117 0.36 8.81 -20.95
C VAL A 117 -0.51 8.12 -19.90
N GLN A 118 -1.84 8.15 -20.05
CA GLN A 118 -2.75 7.45 -19.14
C GLN A 118 -2.46 5.95 -19.09
N ARG A 119 -2.20 5.30 -20.23
CA ARG A 119 -1.89 3.86 -20.29
C ARG A 119 -0.60 3.52 -19.54
N VAL A 120 0.44 4.34 -19.66
CA VAL A 120 1.69 4.17 -18.89
C VAL A 120 1.41 4.26 -17.39
N GLY A 121 0.66 5.27 -16.97
CA GLY A 121 0.31 5.48 -15.57
C GLY A 121 -0.51 4.33 -14.99
N GLN A 122 -1.53 3.87 -15.71
CA GLN A 122 -2.37 2.74 -15.32
C GLN A 122 -1.57 1.42 -15.20
N ASN A 123 -0.61 1.18 -16.10
CA ASN A 123 0.26 0.01 -16.01
C ASN A 123 1.17 0.07 -14.77
N LEU A 124 1.78 1.23 -14.49
CA LEU A 124 2.63 1.42 -13.31
C LEU A 124 1.82 1.28 -12.02
N PHE A 125 0.65 1.90 -11.97
CA PHE A 125 -0.29 1.81 -10.84
C PHE A 125 -0.70 0.36 -10.57
N ARG A 126 -1.09 -0.37 -11.62
CA ARG A 126 -1.42 -1.80 -11.50
C ARG A 126 -0.27 -2.62 -10.94
N ALA A 127 0.95 -2.42 -11.45
CA ALA A 127 2.12 -3.14 -10.97
C ALA A 127 2.39 -2.85 -9.47
N ALA A 128 2.23 -1.60 -9.06
CA ALA A 128 2.38 -1.19 -7.67
C ALA A 128 1.32 -1.81 -6.75
N LEU A 129 0.05 -1.86 -7.19
CA LEU A 129 -1.01 -2.53 -6.43
C LEU A 129 -0.82 -4.04 -6.33
N LEU A 130 -0.30 -4.69 -7.38
CA LEU A 130 0.07 -6.10 -7.31
C LEU A 130 1.14 -6.36 -6.25
N ASP A 131 2.15 -5.50 -6.14
CA ASP A 131 3.18 -5.61 -5.08
C ASP A 131 2.59 -5.33 -3.69
N TYR A 132 1.84 -4.24 -3.54
CA TYR A 132 1.24 -3.81 -2.27
C TYR A 132 0.26 -4.83 -1.69
N TRP A 133 -0.67 -5.32 -2.51
CA TRP A 133 -1.65 -6.32 -2.12
C TRP A 133 -1.15 -7.77 -2.25
N GLN A 134 0.15 -7.96 -2.51
CA GLN A 134 0.80 -9.27 -2.61
C GLN A 134 0.14 -10.22 -3.64
N GLY A 135 -0.30 -9.67 -4.77
CA GLY A 135 -0.95 -10.42 -5.84
C GLY A 135 -2.33 -11.01 -5.47
N ARG A 136 -2.95 -10.52 -4.39
CA ARG A 136 -4.23 -11.02 -3.88
C ARG A 136 -5.32 -9.95 -3.90
N CYS A 137 -6.54 -10.37 -4.16
CA CYS A 137 -7.69 -9.48 -3.97
C CYS A 137 -7.78 -9.05 -2.51
N SER A 138 -7.85 -7.73 -2.27
CA SER A 138 -7.91 -7.14 -0.93
C SER A 138 -9.17 -7.49 -0.13
N VAL A 139 -10.20 -8.06 -0.79
CA VAL A 139 -11.50 -8.43 -0.20
C VAL A 139 -11.70 -9.95 -0.15
N THR A 140 -11.46 -10.63 -1.28
CA THR A 140 -11.78 -12.07 -1.43
C THR A 140 -10.56 -12.97 -1.24
N GLY A 141 -9.35 -12.42 -1.23
CA GLY A 141 -8.10 -13.18 -1.19
C GLY A 141 -7.76 -13.91 -2.49
N LEU A 142 -8.54 -13.76 -3.57
CA LEU A 142 -8.25 -14.37 -4.87
C LEU A 142 -6.81 -14.07 -5.33
N GLU A 143 -6.02 -15.11 -5.57
CA GLU A 143 -4.59 -15.03 -5.94
C GLU A 143 -4.34 -15.46 -7.39
N VAL A 144 -5.15 -14.93 -8.32
CA VAL A 144 -4.96 -15.13 -9.76
C VAL A 144 -4.78 -13.76 -10.39
N SER A 145 -3.53 -13.30 -10.43
CA SER A 145 -3.15 -11.92 -10.74
C SER A 145 -3.73 -11.42 -12.08
N GLU A 146 -3.88 -12.30 -13.06
CA GLU A 146 -4.44 -12.03 -14.38
C GLU A 146 -5.92 -11.65 -14.34
N LEU A 147 -6.65 -12.14 -13.33
CA LEU A 147 -8.06 -11.82 -13.11
C LEU A 147 -8.25 -10.55 -12.27
N LEU A 148 -7.25 -10.15 -11.49
CA LEU A 148 -7.38 -9.02 -10.59
C LEU A 148 -7.41 -7.69 -11.35
N ARG A 149 -8.15 -6.72 -10.82
CA ARG A 149 -8.33 -5.37 -11.34
C ARG A 149 -7.71 -4.37 -10.38
N ALA A 150 -6.96 -3.42 -10.92
CA ALA A 150 -6.41 -2.30 -10.19
C ALA A 150 -7.48 -1.20 -10.21
N SER A 151 -8.24 -1.09 -9.13
CA SER A 151 -9.39 -0.19 -9.02
C SER A 151 -8.99 1.06 -8.26
N HIS A 152 -9.23 2.24 -8.83
CA HIS A 152 -9.03 3.51 -8.12
C HIS A 152 -10.15 3.73 -7.10
N ILE A 153 -9.81 4.22 -5.92
CA ILE A 153 -10.82 4.59 -4.90
C ILE A 153 -11.41 5.96 -5.24
N LYS A 154 -10.59 7.00 -5.35
CA LYS A 154 -10.93 8.29 -5.99
C LYS A 154 -10.63 8.14 -7.49
N PRO A 155 -11.62 8.22 -8.38
CA PRO A 155 -11.42 7.97 -9.80
C PRO A 155 -10.34 8.84 -10.42
N TRP A 156 -9.59 8.28 -11.39
CA TRP A 156 -8.48 8.96 -12.08
C TRP A 156 -8.82 10.38 -12.58
N ALA A 157 -10.04 10.56 -13.08
CA ALA A 157 -10.52 11.82 -13.62
C ALA A 157 -10.80 12.89 -12.55
N ALA A 158 -11.08 12.46 -11.31
CA ALA A 158 -11.33 13.33 -10.17
C ALA A 158 -10.04 13.64 -9.38
N CYS A 159 -8.94 12.92 -9.61
CA CYS A 159 -7.66 13.19 -8.96
C CYS A 159 -7.05 14.52 -9.39
N ASP A 160 -6.53 15.26 -8.41
CA ASP A 160 -5.98 16.62 -8.57
C ASP A 160 -4.53 16.60 -9.10
N SER A 161 -3.83 15.48 -8.94
CA SER A 161 -2.43 15.34 -9.32
C SER A 161 -2.09 13.92 -9.80
N ASP A 162 -0.94 13.80 -10.49
CA ASP A 162 -0.39 12.48 -10.83
C ASP A 162 0.08 11.71 -9.59
N ASP A 163 0.40 12.41 -8.49
CA ASP A 163 0.73 11.76 -7.22
C ASP A 163 -0.49 11.01 -6.67
N GLU A 164 -1.68 11.62 -6.64
CA GLU A 164 -2.93 10.93 -6.25
C GLU A 164 -3.31 9.80 -7.20
N ARG A 165 -3.12 9.98 -8.52
CA ARG A 165 -3.44 8.96 -9.53
C ARG A 165 -2.58 7.70 -9.41
N LEU A 166 -1.39 7.86 -8.85
CA LEU A 166 -0.36 6.81 -8.77
C LEU A 166 -0.05 6.42 -7.32
N ASP A 167 -0.81 6.95 -6.36
CA ASP A 167 -0.75 6.59 -4.95
C ASP A 167 -1.38 5.21 -4.75
N VAL A 168 -0.61 4.26 -4.22
CA VAL A 168 -1.11 2.90 -3.93
C VAL A 168 -2.27 2.91 -2.93
N PHE A 169 -2.34 3.90 -2.04
CA PHE A 169 -3.44 4.03 -1.09
C PHE A 169 -4.72 4.57 -1.72
N ASN A 170 -4.65 5.09 -2.95
CA ASN A 170 -5.80 5.38 -3.79
C ASN A 170 -6.25 4.15 -4.60
N GLY A 171 -5.79 2.95 -4.25
CA GLY A 171 -6.02 1.76 -5.06
C GLY A 171 -6.35 0.50 -4.28
N LEU A 172 -7.36 -0.22 -4.75
CA LEU A 172 -7.69 -1.56 -4.30
C LEU A 172 -7.40 -2.56 -5.41
N LEU A 173 -6.80 -3.70 -5.05
CA LEU A 173 -6.69 -4.83 -5.96
C LEU A 173 -7.91 -5.74 -5.78
N LEU A 174 -8.79 -5.78 -6.77
CA LEU A 174 -10.12 -6.38 -6.64
C LEU A 174 -10.32 -7.55 -7.62
N ALA A 175 -11.10 -8.54 -7.19
CA ALA A 175 -11.62 -9.55 -8.11
C ALA A 175 -12.63 -8.90 -9.08
N PRO A 176 -12.81 -9.40 -10.32
CA PRO A 176 -13.59 -8.71 -11.35
C PRO A 176 -15.01 -8.29 -10.94
N HIS A 177 -15.70 -9.15 -10.20
CA HIS A 177 -17.06 -8.92 -9.74
C HIS A 177 -17.12 -7.89 -8.60
N VAL A 178 -16.12 -7.87 -7.71
CA VAL A 178 -16.00 -6.88 -6.63
C VAL A 178 -15.65 -5.51 -7.20
N ASP A 179 -14.73 -5.47 -8.16
CA ASP A 179 -14.36 -4.26 -8.91
C ASP A 179 -15.58 -3.63 -9.58
N ALA A 180 -16.36 -4.40 -10.34
CA ALA A 180 -17.57 -3.90 -11.00
C ALA A 180 -18.64 -3.39 -10.02
N LEU A 181 -18.74 -4.00 -8.84
CA LEU A 181 -19.64 -3.53 -7.78
C LEU A 181 -19.14 -2.22 -7.15
N PHE A 182 -17.83 -2.10 -6.93
CA PHE A 182 -17.21 -0.95 -6.30
C PHE A 182 -17.21 0.26 -7.23
N ASP A 183 -16.62 0.13 -8.43
CA ASP A 183 -16.58 1.18 -9.46
C ASP A 183 -17.98 1.61 -9.91
N GLY A 184 -18.95 0.68 -9.89
CA GLY A 184 -20.35 0.98 -10.15
C GLY A 184 -21.07 1.71 -9.00
N GLY A 185 -20.43 1.90 -7.84
CA GLY A 185 -21.01 2.51 -6.65
C GLY A 185 -22.04 1.64 -5.92
N TRP A 186 -22.13 0.34 -6.25
CA TRP A 186 -23.06 -0.60 -5.61
C TRP A 186 -22.57 -1.08 -4.24
N ILE A 187 -21.25 -1.07 -4.04
CA ILE A 187 -20.61 -1.23 -2.75
C ILE A 187 -19.59 -0.12 -2.50
N SER A 188 -19.27 0.11 -1.24
CA SER A 188 -18.10 0.88 -0.80
C SER A 188 -17.53 0.22 0.45
N PHE A 189 -16.57 0.85 1.11
CA PHE A 189 -15.98 0.34 2.36
C PHE A 189 -15.94 1.44 3.41
N ALA A 190 -16.24 1.07 4.65
CA ALA A 190 -16.09 1.94 5.82
C ALA A 190 -14.60 2.09 6.19
N ASP A 191 -14.29 3.00 7.13
CA ASP A 191 -12.90 3.29 7.55
C ASP A 191 -12.23 2.14 8.31
N ASP A 192 -13.01 1.14 8.72
CA ASP A 192 -12.56 -0.13 9.30
C ASP A 192 -12.50 -1.27 8.26
N GLY A 193 -12.75 -0.97 6.98
CA GLY A 193 -12.68 -1.89 5.87
C GLY A 193 -13.97 -2.67 5.59
N ARG A 194 -14.98 -2.64 6.48
CA ARG A 194 -16.23 -3.38 6.27
C ARG A 194 -16.98 -2.88 5.04
N VAL A 195 -17.57 -3.81 4.30
CA VAL A 195 -18.38 -3.49 3.12
C VAL A 195 -19.63 -2.69 3.49
N LEU A 196 -19.89 -1.64 2.71
CA LEU A 196 -21.14 -0.89 2.67
C LEU A 196 -21.86 -1.28 1.38
N ILE A 197 -23.13 -1.71 1.47
CA ILE A 197 -23.89 -2.17 0.31
C ILE A 197 -25.03 -1.21 0.03
N ALA A 198 -25.12 -0.71 -1.20
CA ALA A 198 -26.18 0.21 -1.59
C ALA A 198 -27.56 -0.45 -1.41
N GLY A 199 -28.54 0.31 -0.88
CA GLY A 199 -29.91 -0.16 -0.68
C GLY A 199 -30.59 -0.59 -1.98
N ALA A 200 -30.24 0.07 -3.10
CA ALA A 200 -30.75 -0.23 -4.43
C ALA A 200 -30.31 -1.60 -4.97
N LEU A 201 -29.23 -2.20 -4.44
CA LEU A 201 -28.81 -3.55 -4.81
C LEU A 201 -29.69 -4.57 -4.05
N ASN A 202 -30.74 -5.08 -4.69
CA ASN A 202 -31.69 -6.00 -4.05
C ASN A 202 -31.06 -7.35 -3.66
N ASN A 203 -31.74 -8.11 -2.81
CA ASN A 203 -31.23 -9.37 -2.26
C ASN A 203 -31.01 -10.49 -3.31
N ASP A 204 -31.82 -10.55 -4.37
CA ASP A 204 -31.64 -11.53 -5.45
C ASP A 204 -30.32 -11.25 -6.20
N SER A 205 -30.08 -9.99 -6.56
CA SER A 205 -28.82 -9.56 -7.16
C SER A 205 -27.62 -9.80 -6.26
N ARG A 206 -27.73 -9.49 -4.95
CA ARG A 206 -26.67 -9.78 -3.96
C ARG A 206 -26.33 -11.27 -3.94
N THR A 207 -27.35 -12.12 -3.95
CA THR A 207 -27.18 -13.59 -3.94
C THR A 207 -26.51 -14.07 -5.22
N ARG A 208 -26.97 -13.63 -6.39
CA ARG A 208 -26.40 -14.02 -7.69
C ARG A 208 -24.96 -13.56 -7.90
N LEU A 209 -24.62 -12.40 -7.35
CA LEU A 209 -23.27 -11.85 -7.38
C LEU A 209 -22.40 -12.33 -6.22
N SER A 210 -22.94 -13.20 -5.35
CA SER A 210 -22.26 -13.71 -4.15
C SER A 210 -21.71 -12.60 -3.24
N VAL A 211 -22.43 -11.48 -3.14
CA VAL A 211 -22.05 -10.38 -2.24
C VAL A 211 -22.19 -10.85 -0.81
N GLN A 212 -21.10 -10.81 -0.06
CA GLN A 212 -21.06 -11.28 1.32
C GLN A 212 -21.03 -10.11 2.29
N ALA A 213 -21.88 -10.13 3.31
CA ALA A 213 -21.93 -9.07 4.34
C ALA A 213 -20.63 -8.98 5.16
N GLN A 214 -19.85 -10.07 5.21
CA GLN A 214 -18.56 -10.14 5.87
C GLN A 214 -17.38 -9.64 5.02
N TRP A 215 -17.61 -9.20 3.77
CA TRP A 215 -16.53 -8.64 2.97
C TRP A 215 -15.88 -7.46 3.68
N CYS A 216 -14.55 -7.50 3.71
CA CYS A 216 -13.73 -6.51 4.37
C CYS A 216 -12.45 -6.32 3.57
N VAL A 217 -12.03 -5.08 3.34
CA VAL A 217 -10.71 -4.77 2.80
C VAL A 217 -9.66 -4.98 3.91
N SER A 218 -8.68 -5.85 3.67
CA SER A 218 -7.62 -6.10 4.64
C SER A 218 -6.27 -6.41 3.99
N PRO A 219 -5.16 -5.79 4.46
CA PRO A 219 -5.10 -4.73 5.47
C PRO A 219 -5.57 -3.37 4.92
N LEU A 220 -6.28 -2.57 5.72
CA LEU A 220 -6.63 -1.19 5.36
C LEU A 220 -5.80 -0.20 6.20
N ARG A 221 -5.20 0.80 5.54
CA ARG A 221 -4.40 1.85 6.17
C ARG A 221 -5.16 3.17 6.32
N THR A 222 -4.71 4.03 7.23
CA THR A 222 -5.25 5.37 7.46
C THR A 222 -5.21 6.23 6.19
N GLU A 223 -4.19 6.07 5.36
CA GLU A 223 -4.01 6.78 4.09
C GLU A 223 -5.12 6.48 3.08
N HIS A 224 -5.76 5.30 3.14
CA HIS A 224 -6.92 4.99 2.28
C HIS A 224 -8.17 5.76 2.69
N ARG A 225 -8.26 6.22 3.94
CA ARG A 225 -9.52 6.73 4.50
C ARG A 225 -10.03 7.97 3.78
N ALA A 226 -9.14 8.91 3.44
CA ALA A 226 -9.53 10.11 2.69
C ALA A 226 -10.09 9.76 1.30
N TYR A 227 -9.49 8.80 0.61
CA TYR A 227 -10.01 8.33 -0.68
C TYR A 227 -11.34 7.58 -0.51
N LEU A 228 -11.46 6.71 0.50
CA LEU A 228 -12.71 5.99 0.77
C LEU A 228 -13.84 6.93 1.17
N GLU A 229 -13.53 7.97 1.93
CA GLU A 229 -14.47 9.05 2.24
C GLU A 229 -14.95 9.74 0.95
N PHE A 230 -14.02 10.11 0.05
CA PHE A 230 -14.38 10.65 -1.26
C PHE A 230 -15.33 9.71 -2.02
N HIS A 231 -14.98 8.41 -2.12
CA HIS A 231 -15.79 7.43 -2.82
C HIS A 231 -17.19 7.31 -2.20
N ARG A 232 -17.30 7.30 -0.87
CA ARG A 232 -18.61 7.24 -0.18
C ARG A 232 -19.46 8.47 -0.43
N GLN A 233 -18.86 9.64 -0.60
CA GLN A 233 -19.56 10.91 -0.82
C GLN A 233 -19.96 11.14 -2.28
N HIS A 234 -19.15 10.66 -3.25
CA HIS A 234 -19.30 11.05 -4.66
C HIS A 234 -19.66 9.88 -5.59
N GLU A 235 -19.23 8.66 -5.28
CA GLU A 235 -19.39 7.49 -6.16
C GLU A 235 -20.43 6.49 -5.63
N PHE A 236 -20.51 6.33 -4.31
CA PHE A 236 -21.37 5.34 -3.67
C PHE A 236 -22.86 5.69 -3.76
N ARG A 237 -23.66 4.74 -4.24
CA ARG A 237 -25.11 4.87 -4.45
C ARG A 237 -25.97 4.65 -3.19
N GLY A 238 -25.34 4.57 -2.02
CA GLY A 238 -26.02 4.33 -0.74
C GLY A 238 -26.01 5.54 0.19
N ALA A 239 -25.66 6.73 -0.31
CA ALA A 239 -25.96 7.97 0.39
C ALA A 239 -27.47 8.27 0.23
N ASP A 240 -28.19 8.21 1.35
CA ASP A 240 -29.51 8.83 1.53
C ASP A 240 -29.34 10.27 2.01
#